data_AF-A0AA95KY99-F1
#
_entry.id   AF-A0AA95KY99-F1
#
_cell.length_a   1.000
_cell.length_b   1.000
_cell.length_c   1.000
_cell.angle_alpha   90.00
_cell.angle_beta   90.00
_cell.angle_gamma   90.00
#
_symmetry.space_group_name_H-M   'P 1'
#
loop_
_entity.id
_entity.type
_entity.pdbx_description
1 polymer ?
#
loop_
_entity_poly.entity_id
_entity_poly.type
_entity_poly.pdbx_seq_one_letter_code
_entity_poly.pdbx_strand_id
1 'polypeptide(L)'
;MINNGSETSFSKVIYPAIASKYHTTPSRVERAIRHAIEVGWNRGGIEQLDFLFGNTVSPLRGRPTNGEFIAFIAEHLRVQKGMEVGGFTSV
;
A
#
# COMPACT_ATOMS: atom_id res chain seq x y z
N MET A 1 -17.23 17.03 18.47
CA MET A 1 -16.84 15.64 18.74
C MET A 1 -15.59 15.36 17.94
N ILE A 2 -14.45 15.22 18.61
CA ILE A 2 -13.16 14.93 17.96
C ILE A 2 -13.06 13.40 17.86
N ASN A 3 -13.29 12.83 16.67
CA ASN A 3 -13.03 11.41 16.42
C ASN A 3 -11.61 11.24 15.89
N ASN A 4 -10.64 11.46 16.77
CA ASN A 4 -9.25 11.08 16.55
C ASN A 4 -9.10 9.56 16.76
N GLY A 5 -8.89 8.79 15.69
CA GLY A 5 -8.21 7.48 15.80
C GLY A 5 -8.66 6.30 14.91
N SER A 6 -9.77 6.35 14.17
CA SER A 6 -10.30 5.14 13.48
C SER A 6 -10.51 5.23 11.97
N GLU A 7 -10.32 6.39 11.33
CA GLU A 7 -10.79 6.61 9.95
C GLU A 7 -9.88 6.00 8.85
N THR A 8 -8.70 5.47 9.19
CA THR A 8 -7.73 4.94 8.20
C THR A 8 -7.39 3.47 8.40
N SER A 9 -8.26 2.68 9.04
CA SER A 9 -8.01 1.24 9.21
C SER A 9 -8.31 0.46 7.91
N PHE A 10 -7.29 -0.21 7.36
CA PHE A 10 -7.45 -1.04 6.15
C PHE A 10 -8.56 -2.08 6.29
N SER A 11 -8.55 -2.85 7.38
CA SER A 11 -9.50 -3.95 7.60
C SER A 11 -10.91 -3.49 7.95
N LYS A 12 -11.07 -2.30 8.55
CA LYS A 12 -12.36 -1.80 9.01
C LYS A 12 -13.01 -0.79 8.08
N VAL A 13 -12.24 -0.14 7.21
CA VAL A 13 -12.72 0.95 6.35
C VAL A 13 -12.44 0.64 4.88
N ILE A 14 -11.18 0.44 4.49
CA ILE A 14 -10.79 0.34 3.07
C ILE A 14 -11.29 -0.96 2.43
N TYR A 15 -11.02 -2.11 3.04
CA TYR A 15 -11.47 -3.39 2.46
C TYR A 15 -13.00 -3.50 2.43
N PRO A 16 -13.75 -3.09 3.47
CA PRO A 16 -15.21 -3.01 3.40
C PRO A 16 -15.75 -2.08 2.33
N ALA A 17 -15.18 -0.89 2.15
CA ALA A 17 -15.62 0.06 1.12
C ALA A 17 -15.43 -0.50 -0.30
N ILE A 18 -14.27 -1.10 -0.58
CA ILE A 18 -13.99 -1.77 -1.86
C ILE A 18 -14.93 -2.97 -2.05
N ALA A 19 -15.10 -3.77 -1.00
CA ALA A 19 -15.96 -4.95 -1.06
C ALA A 19 -17.41 -4.61 -1.40
N SER A 20 -17.94 -3.55 -0.79
CA SER A 20 -19.29 -3.05 -1.08
C SER A 20 -19.42 -2.55 -2.53
N LYS A 21 -18.42 -1.84 -3.04
CA LYS A 21 -18.44 -1.29 -4.40
C LYS A 21 -18.40 -2.38 -5.48
N TYR A 22 -17.67 -3.47 -5.24
CA TYR A 22 -17.44 -4.53 -6.22
C TYR A 22 -18.20 -5.83 -5.89
N HIS A 23 -19.23 -5.77 -5.04
CA HIS A 23 -20.07 -6.91 -4.65
C HIS A 23 -19.26 -8.16 -4.25
N THR A 24 -18.25 -7.96 -3.40
CA THR A 24 -17.38 -9.03 -2.88
C THR A 24 -17.28 -8.93 -1.35
N THR A 25 -16.37 -9.66 -0.71
CA THR A 25 -16.16 -9.61 0.74
C THR A 25 -14.83 -8.93 1.10
N PRO A 26 -14.72 -8.27 2.27
CA PRO A 26 -13.47 -7.65 2.71
C PRO A 26 -12.27 -8.61 2.69
N SER A 27 -12.49 -9.87 3.11
CA SER A 27 -11.45 -10.91 3.09
C SER A 27 -10.99 -11.29 1.68
N ARG A 28 -11.89 -11.23 0.67
CA ARG A 28 -11.53 -11.48 -0.73
C ARG A 28 -10.73 -10.32 -1.31
N VAL A 29 -11.04 -9.07 -0.94
CA VAL A 29 -10.25 -7.89 -1.31
C VAL A 29 -8.84 -8.01 -0.75
N GLU A 30 -8.72 -8.28 0.54
CA GLU A 30 -7.43 -8.43 1.22
C GLU A 30 -6.58 -9.55 0.59
N ARG A 31 -7.18 -10.72 0.33
CA ARG A 31 -6.51 -11.85 -0.32
C ARG A 31 -6.07 -11.51 -1.74
N ALA A 32 -6.91 -10.82 -2.51
CA ALA A 32 -6.58 -10.43 -3.87
C ALA A 32 -5.38 -9.46 -3.91
N ILE A 33 -5.35 -8.47 -3.02
CA ILE A 33 -4.21 -7.55 -2.89
C ILE A 33 -2.95 -8.31 -2.50
N ARG A 34 -3.02 -9.17 -1.48
CA ARG A 34 -1.88 -9.98 -1.04
C ARG A 34 -1.32 -10.84 -2.16
N HIS A 35 -2.22 -11.50 -2.91
CA HIS A 35 -1.82 -12.35 -4.02
C HIS A 35 -1.19 -11.54 -5.16
N ALA A 36 -1.72 -10.36 -5.48
CA ALA A 36 -1.12 -9.47 -6.47
C ALA A 36 0.29 -9.02 -6.08
N ILE A 37 0.50 -8.66 -4.80
CA ILE A 37 1.81 -8.32 -4.25
C ILE A 37 2.76 -9.53 -4.33
N GLU A 38 2.30 -10.71 -3.94
CA GLU A 38 3.09 -11.94 -4.01
C GLU A 38 3.50 -12.29 -5.44
N VAL A 39 2.56 -12.23 -6.38
CA VAL A 39 2.81 -12.50 -7.79
C VAL A 39 3.77 -11.46 -8.37
N GLY A 40 3.58 -10.18 -8.06
CA GLY A 40 4.47 -9.09 -8.47
C GLY A 40 5.87 -9.24 -7.88
N TRP A 41 5.98 -9.59 -6.60
CA TRP A 41 7.26 -9.79 -5.91
C TRP A 41 8.04 -11.00 -6.44
N ASN A 42 7.35 -12.10 -6.74
CA ASN A 42 7.99 -13.31 -7.25
C ASN A 42 8.36 -13.22 -8.74
N ARG A 43 7.74 -12.29 -9.49
CA ARG A 43 7.96 -12.12 -10.95
C ARG A 43 8.79 -10.89 -11.30
N GLY A 44 8.68 -9.83 -10.49
CA GLY A 44 9.39 -8.58 -10.69
C GLY A 44 10.85 -8.72 -10.28
N GLY A 45 11.75 -8.25 -11.15
CA GLY A 45 13.14 -8.03 -10.74
C GLY A 45 13.19 -6.95 -9.67
N ILE A 46 14.15 -7.07 -8.75
CA ILE A 46 14.41 -6.09 -7.67
C ILE A 46 14.41 -4.65 -8.21
N GLU A 47 14.92 -4.45 -9.43
CA GLU A 47 14.95 -3.16 -10.13
C GLU A 47 13.57 -2.51 -10.37
N GLN A 48 12.53 -3.29 -10.68
CA GLN A 48 11.18 -2.72 -10.90
C GLN A 48 10.52 -2.31 -9.59
N LEU A 49 10.83 -3.03 -8.51
CA LEU A 49 10.37 -2.68 -7.17
C LEU A 49 11.11 -1.42 -6.69
N ASP A 50 12.42 -1.33 -6.90
CA ASP A 50 13.22 -0.15 -6.58
C ASP A 50 12.75 1.11 -7.32
N PHE A 51 12.30 0.98 -8.57
CA PHE A 51 11.72 2.10 -9.31
C PHE A 51 10.38 2.58 -8.72
N LEU A 52 9.50 1.65 -8.32
CA LEU A 52 8.20 2.00 -7.76
C LEU A 52 8.30 2.53 -6.32
N PHE A 53 9.28 2.06 -5.56
CA PHE A 53 9.39 2.35 -4.13
C PHE A 53 10.54 3.29 -3.78
N GLY A 54 11.41 3.64 -4.74
CA GLY A 54 12.47 4.64 -4.59
C GLY A 54 13.47 4.28 -3.50
N ASN A 55 14.48 3.46 -3.79
CA ASN A 55 15.66 3.13 -2.96
C ASN A 55 15.43 2.79 -1.47
N THR A 56 14.19 2.67 -1.00
CA THR A 56 13.83 2.39 0.41
C THR A 56 13.49 0.92 0.63
N VAL A 57 13.38 0.14 -0.44
CA VAL A 57 13.27 -1.32 -0.39
C VAL A 57 14.67 -1.87 -0.27
N SER A 58 15.16 -1.90 0.97
CA SER A 58 16.33 -2.71 1.27
C SER A 58 16.00 -4.16 0.88
N PRO A 59 16.86 -4.87 0.11
CA PRO A 59 16.68 -6.29 -0.21
C PRO A 59 16.49 -7.17 1.03
N LEU A 60 16.90 -6.67 2.21
CA LEU A 60 16.77 -7.32 3.51
C LEU A 60 15.36 -7.22 4.12
N ARG A 61 14.47 -6.34 3.63
CA ARG A 61 13.13 -6.11 4.22
C ARG A 61 12.06 -7.12 3.77
N GLY A 62 12.33 -7.95 2.77
CA GLY A 62 11.40 -8.97 2.29
C GLY A 62 10.14 -8.39 1.63
N ARG A 63 9.17 -9.26 1.34
CA ARG A 63 7.92 -8.90 0.65
C ARG A 63 7.06 -7.97 1.52
N PRO A 64 6.57 -6.83 1.00
CA PRO A 64 5.76 -5.90 1.79
C PRO A 64 4.40 -6.50 2.15
N THR A 65 3.85 -6.07 3.28
CA THR A 65 2.46 -6.31 3.66
C THR A 65 1.51 -5.46 2.80
N ASN A 66 0.22 -5.82 2.79
CA ASN A 66 -0.79 -5.05 2.05
C ASN A 66 -0.82 -3.57 2.49
N GLY A 67 -0.67 -3.29 3.79
CA GLY A 67 -0.71 -1.93 4.32
C GLY A 67 0.49 -1.11 3.89
N GLU A 68 1.69 -1.68 3.97
CA GLU A 68 2.94 -1.05 3.51
C GLU A 68 2.87 -0.76 2.02
N PHE A 69 2.44 -1.74 1.21
CA PHE A 69 2.31 -1.56 -0.23
C PHE A 69 1.35 -0.43 -0.60
N ILE A 70 0.17 -0.38 0.02
CA ILE A 70 -0.81 0.69 -0.27
C ILE A 70 -0.27 2.05 0.18
N ALA A 71 0.41 2.11 1.34
CA ALA A 71 1.02 3.35 1.82
C ALA A 71 2.08 3.86 0.84
N PHE A 72 2.94 2.98 0.31
CA PHE A 72 3.96 3.37 -0.66
C PHE A 72 3.38 3.89 -1.97
N ILE A 73 2.36 3.21 -2.53
CA ILE A 73 1.71 3.69 -3.75
C ILE A 73 1.01 5.03 -3.51
N ALA A 74 0.35 5.20 -2.36
CA ALA A 74 -0.26 6.47 -2.01
C ALA A 74 0.77 7.61 -1.93
N GLU A 75 1.95 7.32 -1.37
CA GLU A 75 3.04 8.29 -1.28
C GLU A 75 3.64 8.62 -2.63
N HIS A 76 3.93 7.60 -3.45
CA HIS A 76 4.42 7.80 -4.82
C HIS A 76 3.48 8.69 -5.64
N LEU A 77 2.17 8.48 -5.53
CA LEU A 77 1.17 9.30 -6.21
C LEU A 77 1.09 10.75 -5.68
N ARG A 78 1.35 10.97 -4.38
CA ARG A 78 1.42 12.33 -3.80
C ARG A 78 2.61 13.10 -4.32
N VAL A 79 3.78 12.46 -4.33
CA VAL A 79 5.03 13.03 -4.85
C VAL A 79 4.88 13.39 -6.32
N GLN A 80 4.33 12.50 -7.15
CA GLN A 80 4.07 12.79 -8.57
C GLN A 80 3.11 13.98 -8.78
N LYS A 81 2.17 14.21 -7.86
CA LYS A 81 1.22 15.33 -7.93
C LYS A 81 1.79 16.66 -7.40
N GLY A 82 3.06 16.71 -7.00
CA GLY A 82 3.71 17.92 -6.51
C GLY A 82 3.20 18.39 -5.14
N MET A 83 2.59 17.50 -4.35
CA MET A 83 2.23 17.80 -2.97
C MET A 83 3.48 17.78 -2.09
N GLU A 84 3.73 18.84 -1.32
CA GLU A 84 4.89 18.92 -0.43
C GLU A 84 4.90 17.76 0.59
N VAL A 85 6.07 17.12 0.71
CA VAL A 85 6.27 15.85 1.40
C VAL A 85 6.45 16.11 2.89
N GLY A 86 5.45 15.74 3.69
CA GLY A 86 5.51 15.73 5.14
C GLY A 86 5.55 14.31 5.68
N GLY A 87 6.73 13.70 5.72
CA GLY A 87 6.99 12.48 6.49
C GLY A 87 7.49 11.28 5.67
N PHE A 88 8.50 10.61 6.22
CA PHE A 88 9.17 9.36 5.81
C PHE A 88 10.43 9.42 4.94
N THR A 89 10.70 10.47 4.17
CA THR A 89 11.98 10.58 3.39
C THR A 89 13.06 11.42 4.06
N SER A 90 12.83 11.96 5.26
CA SER A 90 13.85 12.63 6.07
C SER A 90 14.29 11.72 7.23
N VAL A 91 15.14 10.74 6.93
CA VAL A 91 16.06 10.10 7.91
C VAL A 91 17.39 9.84 7.24
#